data_AF-A0A412WPR5-F1
#
_entry.id   AF-A0A412WPR5-F1
#
_cell.length_a   1.000
_cell.length_b   1.000
_cell.length_c   1.000
_cell.angle_alpha   90.00
_cell.angle_beta   90.00
_cell.angle_gamma   90.00
#
_symmetry.space_group_name_H-M   'P 1'
#
loop_
_entity.id
_entity.type
_entity.pdbx_description
1 polymer ?
#
loop_
_entity_poly.entity_id
_entity_poly.type
_entity_poly.pdbx_seq_one_letter_code
_entity_poly.pdbx_strand_id
1 'polypeptide(L)'
;MGTINDRIKRIVNELFNGNTSSFARQINVPQPTLKDIVGGKLSTPRADVLEKIFGDKSLNISAEWLLGGEGEMIKNISESDSQNNIQLPEVPEANKSETETIKSLLSVISDQANILKQVTNSKEQKHIEEQKEMFNKIESLQKSLDNQGKYLQTLCKKIDDLISENNIPGQKKVG
;
A
#
# COMPACT_ATOMS: atom_id res chain seq x y z
N MET A 1 0.22 27.77 -1.93
CA MET A 1 -0.93 27.28 -1.13
C MET A 1 -2.05 26.93 -2.09
N GLY A 2 -2.55 25.68 -2.02
CA GLY A 2 -3.65 25.21 -2.88
C GLY A 2 -5.01 25.40 -2.21
N THR A 3 -6.08 25.34 -3.00
CA THR A 3 -7.47 25.35 -2.55
C THR A 3 -7.79 24.14 -1.66
N ILE A 4 -8.98 24.14 -1.03
CA ILE A 4 -9.45 22.95 -0.30
C ILE A 4 -9.53 21.71 -1.20
N ASN A 5 -9.90 21.89 -2.47
CA ASN A 5 -9.93 20.83 -3.47
C ASN A 5 -8.53 20.26 -3.73
N ASP A 6 -7.51 21.11 -3.82
CA ASP A 6 -6.12 20.69 -3.98
C ASP A 6 -5.62 19.91 -2.76
N ARG A 7 -6.02 20.32 -1.55
CA ARG A 7 -5.67 19.61 -0.31
C ARG A 7 -6.35 18.24 -0.23
N ILE A 8 -7.64 18.15 -0.59
CA ILE A 8 -8.34 16.85 -0.69
C ILE A 8 -7.68 15.97 -1.75
N LYS A 9 -7.30 16.53 -2.90
CA LYS A 9 -6.58 15.81 -3.95
C LYS A 9 -5.21 15.31 -3.47
N ARG A 10 -4.52 16.09 -2.64
CA ARG A 10 -3.25 15.69 -2.02
C ARG A 10 -3.44 14.48 -1.10
N ILE A 11 -4.51 14.46 -0.30
CA ILE A 11 -4.86 13.28 0.53
C ILE A 11 -5.01 12.03 -0.35
N VAL A 12 -5.73 12.14 -1.47
CA VAL A 12 -5.92 11.03 -2.42
C VAL A 12 -4.58 10.55 -3.00
N ASN A 13 -3.69 11.47 -3.37
CA ASN A 13 -2.42 11.13 -3.98
C ASN A 13 -1.46 10.47 -2.99
N GLU A 14 -1.35 11.01 -1.77
CA GLU A 14 -0.36 10.57 -0.79
C GLU A 14 -0.82 9.32 0.00
N LEU A 15 -2.10 9.24 0.38
CA LEU A 15 -2.61 8.13 1.20
C LEU A 15 -3.25 7.00 0.39
N PHE A 16 -3.69 7.28 -0.84
CA PHE A 16 -4.41 6.31 -1.67
C PHE A 16 -3.77 6.10 -3.05
N ASN A 17 -2.53 6.55 -3.26
CA ASN A 17 -1.79 6.42 -4.53
C ASN A 17 -2.58 6.95 -5.74
N GLY A 18 -3.35 8.03 -5.56
CA GLY A 18 -4.18 8.62 -6.61
C GLY A 18 -5.53 7.91 -6.82
N ASN A 19 -5.82 6.85 -6.07
CA ASN A 19 -7.05 6.09 -6.21
C ASN A 19 -8.22 6.77 -5.49
N THR A 20 -8.93 7.63 -6.23
CA THR A 20 -10.13 8.33 -5.74
C THR A 20 -11.24 7.36 -5.31
N SER A 21 -11.33 6.19 -5.95
CA SER A 21 -12.35 5.18 -5.64
C SER A 21 -12.13 4.52 -4.29
N SER A 22 -10.88 4.26 -3.91
CA SER A 22 -10.51 3.75 -2.59
C SER A 22 -10.75 4.80 -1.52
N PHE A 23 -10.37 6.06 -1.75
CA PHE A 23 -10.64 7.13 -0.81
C PHE A 23 -12.14 7.31 -0.55
N ALA A 24 -12.97 7.32 -1.61
CA ALA A 24 -14.42 7.42 -1.51
C ALA A 24 -15.03 6.36 -0.58
N ARG A 25 -14.55 5.11 -0.71
CA ARG A 25 -15.00 3.97 0.10
C ARG A 25 -14.57 4.13 1.56
N GLN A 26 -13.34 4.59 1.79
CA GLN A 26 -12.78 4.82 3.13
C GLN A 26 -13.63 5.81 3.94
N ILE A 27 -13.89 6.99 3.36
CA ILE A 27 -14.68 8.04 4.04
C ILE A 27 -16.19 7.88 3.88
N ASN A 28 -16.66 6.80 3.24
CA ASN A 28 -18.07 6.54 2.94
C ASN A 28 -18.79 7.72 2.23
N VAL A 29 -18.16 8.24 1.15
CA VAL A 29 -18.71 9.29 0.27
C VAL A 29 -18.92 8.69 -1.13
N PRO A 30 -20.02 9.03 -1.83
CA PRO A 30 -20.22 8.56 -3.21
C PRO A 30 -19.05 8.94 -4.14
N GLN A 31 -18.55 7.97 -4.90
CA GLN A 31 -17.43 8.19 -5.85
C GLN A 31 -17.65 9.35 -6.83
N PRO A 32 -18.86 9.55 -7.43
CA PRO A 32 -19.09 10.67 -8.32
C PRO A 32 -18.88 12.03 -7.64
N THR A 33 -19.34 12.16 -6.39
CA THR A 33 -19.17 13.39 -5.59
C THR A 33 -17.69 13.67 -5.36
N LEU A 34 -16.93 12.66 -4.96
CA LEU A 34 -15.51 12.85 -4.69
C LEU A 34 -14.73 13.17 -5.98
N LYS A 35 -15.07 12.52 -7.11
CA LYS A 35 -14.48 12.81 -8.42
C LYS A 35 -14.73 14.25 -8.86
N ASP A 36 -15.94 14.76 -8.65
CA ASP A 36 -16.28 16.16 -8.96
C ASP A 36 -15.48 17.15 -8.09
N ILE A 37 -15.16 16.80 -6.84
CA ILE A 37 -14.33 17.61 -5.92
C ILE A 37 -12.86 17.63 -6.36
N VAL A 38 -12.24 16.49 -6.67
CA VAL A 38 -10.76 16.43 -6.85
C VAL A 38 -10.25 16.57 -8.28
N GLY A 39 -11.10 16.40 -9.31
CA GLY A 39 -10.61 16.40 -10.68
C GLY A 39 -11.61 16.72 -11.78
N GLY A 40 -12.91 16.59 -11.53
CA GLY A 40 -13.96 16.92 -12.51
C GLY A 40 -14.25 18.42 -12.55
N LYS A 41 -15.22 18.83 -11.72
CA LYS A 41 -15.76 20.20 -11.70
C LYS A 41 -15.07 21.12 -10.70
N LEU A 42 -14.17 20.57 -9.88
CA LEU A 42 -13.61 21.22 -8.69
C LEU A 42 -14.72 21.80 -7.81
N SER A 43 -15.80 21.02 -7.64
CA SER A 43 -16.96 21.46 -6.86
C SER A 43 -16.55 21.69 -5.41
N THR A 44 -17.11 22.73 -4.78
CA THR A 44 -16.90 22.98 -3.36
C THR A 44 -17.33 21.78 -2.53
N PRO A 45 -16.44 21.20 -1.70
CA PRO A 45 -16.81 20.10 -0.82
C PRO A 45 -17.85 20.60 0.20
N ARG A 46 -18.94 19.83 0.32
CA ARG A 46 -19.97 20.09 1.33
C ARG A 46 -19.43 19.72 2.72
N ALA A 47 -20.02 20.30 3.77
CA ALA A 47 -19.60 20.09 5.15
C ALA A 47 -19.58 18.61 5.55
N ASP A 48 -20.56 17.82 5.08
CA ASP A 48 -20.64 16.38 5.31
C ASP A 48 -19.41 15.60 4.79
N VAL A 49 -18.83 16.03 3.67
CA VAL A 49 -17.61 15.44 3.12
C VAL A 49 -16.42 15.77 4.01
N LEU A 50 -16.32 17.02 4.48
CA LEU A 50 -15.22 17.46 5.35
C LEU A 50 -15.26 16.76 6.71
N GLU A 51 -16.45 16.63 7.30
CA GLU A 51 -16.66 15.89 8.55
C GLU A 51 -16.26 14.42 8.41
N LYS A 52 -16.57 13.78 7.28
CA LYS A 52 -16.18 12.39 7.03
C LYS A 52 -14.66 12.22 6.85
N ILE A 53 -14.00 13.17 6.21
CA ILE A 53 -12.54 13.16 6.05
C ILE A 53 -11.86 13.34 7.41
N PHE A 54 -12.31 14.31 8.20
CA PHE A 54 -11.73 14.59 9.52
C PHE A 54 -12.11 13.53 10.58
N GLY A 55 -13.33 13.01 10.51
CA GLY A 55 -13.86 12.02 11.45
C GLY A 55 -13.27 10.63 11.30
N ASP A 56 -12.61 10.34 10.17
CA ASP A 56 -11.92 9.07 9.97
C ASP A 56 -10.56 9.08 10.68
N LYS A 57 -10.52 8.42 11.85
CA LYS A 57 -9.32 8.29 12.70
C LYS A 57 -8.15 7.60 12.00
N SER A 58 -8.40 6.78 10.97
CA SER A 58 -7.31 6.10 10.24
C SER A 58 -6.48 7.06 9.38
N LEU A 59 -7.07 8.20 8.99
CA LEU A 59 -6.40 9.21 8.16
C LEU A 59 -5.59 10.20 8.99
N ASN A 60 -6.00 10.43 10.25
CA ASN A 60 -5.33 11.31 11.21
C ASN A 60 -5.01 12.72 10.62
N ILE A 61 -5.96 13.30 9.89
CA ILE A 61 -5.78 14.57 9.18
C ILE A 61 -5.93 15.77 10.13
N SER A 62 -5.08 16.79 9.95
CA SER A 62 -5.21 18.07 10.65
C SER A 62 -6.37 18.91 10.08
N ALA A 63 -7.27 19.37 10.96
CA ALA A 63 -8.38 20.26 10.58
C ALA A 63 -7.87 21.65 10.15
N GLU A 64 -6.86 22.16 10.85
CA GLU A 64 -6.21 23.43 10.55
C GLU A 64 -5.56 23.41 9.17
N TRP A 65 -4.91 22.29 8.84
CA TRP A 65 -4.37 22.09 7.51
C TRP A 65 -5.45 21.92 6.44
N LEU A 66 -6.48 21.11 6.69
CA LEU A 66 -7.51 20.85 5.70
C LEU A 66 -8.35 22.11 5.39
N LEU A 67 -8.71 22.88 6.41
CA LEU A 67 -9.59 24.06 6.28
C LEU A 67 -8.79 25.33 6.03
N GLY A 68 -7.78 25.60 6.86
CA GLY A 68 -6.94 26.80 6.80
C GLY A 68 -5.79 26.71 5.81
N GLY A 69 -5.31 25.49 5.50
CA GLY A 69 -4.15 25.29 4.64
C GLY A 69 -2.81 25.50 5.34
N GLU A 70 -2.82 25.61 6.67
CA GLU A 70 -1.64 25.87 7.50
C GLU A 70 -1.18 24.61 8.23
N GLY A 71 0.12 24.51 8.49
CA GLY A 71 0.71 23.36 9.20
C GLY A 71 0.89 22.09 8.34
N GLU A 72 0.91 20.94 9.01
CA GLU A 72 1.12 19.62 8.40
C GLU A 72 -0.20 18.88 8.15
N MET A 73 -0.23 18.07 7.10
CA MET A 73 -1.42 17.30 6.71
C MET A 73 -1.78 16.24 7.76
N ILE A 74 -0.79 15.50 8.24
CA ILE A 74 -0.98 14.46 9.24
C ILE A 74 -0.73 15.07 10.62
N LYS A 75 -1.62 14.81 11.57
CA LYS A 75 -1.36 15.16 12.97
C LYS A 75 -0.27 14.23 13.49
N ASN A 76 0.94 14.75 13.67
CA ASN A 76 1.90 14.03 14.49
C ASN A 76 1.31 13.94 15.89
N ILE A 77 1.13 12.73 16.39
CA ILE A 77 0.84 12.51 17.81
C ILE A 77 2.18 12.76 18.52
N SER A 78 2.58 14.03 18.61
CA SER A 78 3.52 14.43 19.63
C SER A 78 2.75 14.39 20.93
N GLU A 79 3.35 13.79 21.96
CA GLU A 79 2.81 13.62 23.32
C GLU A 79 2.43 14.96 24.01
N SER A 80 2.54 16.09 23.31
CA SER A 80 2.31 17.46 23.75
C SER A 80 0.85 17.87 23.90
N ASP A 81 -0.10 17.19 23.26
CA ASP A 81 -1.53 17.59 23.33
C ASP A 81 -2.26 17.09 24.58
N SER A 82 -1.53 16.49 25.53
CA SER A 82 -2.05 16.13 26.86
C SER A 82 -2.03 17.29 27.86
N GLN A 83 -1.61 18.49 27.48
CA GLN A 83 -1.54 19.66 28.37
C GLN A 83 -2.81 20.52 28.31
N ASN A 84 -3.95 19.92 28.63
CA ASN A 84 -5.02 20.67 29.29
C ASN A 84 -4.93 20.37 30.79
N ASN A 85 -4.59 21.42 31.53
CA ASN A 85 -4.32 21.53 32.96
C ASN A 85 -5.39 20.86 33.86
N ILE A 86 -5.24 19.57 34.17
CA ILE A 86 -5.82 18.95 35.37
C ILE A 86 -4.67 18.73 36.34
N GLN A 87 -4.60 19.55 37.39
CA GLN A 87 -3.78 19.25 38.57
C GLN A 87 -4.32 17.96 39.19
N LEU A 88 -3.52 16.90 39.11
CA LEU A 88 -3.81 15.62 39.73
C LEU A 88 -3.56 15.75 41.24
N PRO A 89 -4.53 15.46 42.12
CA PRO A 89 -4.30 15.47 43.56
C PRO A 89 -3.24 14.42 43.92
N GLU A 90 -2.33 14.78 44.83
CA GLU A 90 -1.31 13.88 45.37
C GLU A 90 -1.96 12.61 45.92
N VAL A 91 -1.55 11.44 45.40
CA VAL A 91 -2.18 10.15 45.70
C VAL A 91 -1.73 9.68 47.11
N PRO A 92 -2.65 9.31 48.02
CA PRO A 92 -2.31 8.91 49.38
C PRO A 92 -1.42 7.65 49.43
N GLU A 93 -0.55 7.64 50.44
CA GLU A 93 0.64 6.78 50.63
C GLU A 93 0.38 5.26 50.72
N ALA A 94 -0.88 4.84 50.78
CA ALA A 94 -1.30 3.43 50.82
C ALA A 94 -1.18 2.71 49.46
N ASN A 95 -1.11 3.45 48.33
CA ASN A 95 -1.27 2.88 46.99
C ASN A 95 0.06 2.66 46.25
N LYS A 96 1.20 2.98 46.90
CA LYS A 96 2.54 2.97 46.30
C LYS A 96 2.95 1.58 45.79
N SER A 97 2.57 0.53 46.51
CA SER A 97 2.80 -0.87 46.12
C SER A 97 2.05 -1.29 44.85
N GLU A 98 0.82 -0.78 44.67
CA GLU A 98 0.01 -1.02 43.47
C GLU A 98 0.60 -0.27 42.26
N THR A 99 1.13 0.94 42.48
CA THR A 99 1.77 1.69 41.38
C THR A 99 3.09 1.06 40.90
N GLU A 100 3.88 0.45 41.79
CA GLU A 100 5.12 -0.24 41.40
C GLU A 100 4.86 -1.57 40.67
N THR A 101 3.81 -2.29 41.07
CA THR A 101 3.39 -3.51 40.36
C THR A 101 2.83 -3.18 38.98
N ILE A 102 2.04 -2.12 38.83
CA ILE A 102 1.57 -1.63 37.53
C ILE A 102 2.74 -1.23 36.62
N LYS A 103 3.74 -0.51 37.13
CA LYS A 103 4.94 -0.15 36.36
C LYS A 103 5.71 -1.38 35.88
N SER A 104 5.87 -2.38 36.76
CA SER A 104 6.56 -3.63 36.39
C SER A 104 5.79 -4.38 35.29
N LEU A 105 4.47 -4.48 35.39
CA LEU A 105 3.64 -5.10 34.37
C LEU A 105 3.70 -4.36 33.02
N LEU A 106 3.72 -3.03 33.04
CA LEU A 106 3.86 -2.22 31.81
C LEU A 106 5.20 -2.47 31.10
N SER A 107 6.29 -2.62 31.86
CA SER A 107 7.60 -2.99 31.32
C SER A 107 7.54 -4.34 30.59
N VAL A 108 6.97 -5.36 31.24
CA VAL A 108 6.84 -6.71 30.67
C VAL A 108 5.99 -6.71 29.40
N ILE A 109 4.89 -5.94 29.38
CA ILE A 109 4.02 -5.84 28.19
C ILE A 109 4.78 -5.17 27.03
N SER A 110 5.58 -4.15 27.30
CA SER A 110 6.41 -3.49 26.29
C SER A 110 7.44 -4.45 25.68
N ASP A 111 8.13 -5.22 26.53
CA ASP A 111 9.10 -6.22 26.10
C ASP A 111 8.44 -7.31 25.25
N GLN A 112 7.28 -7.80 25.67
CA GLN A 112 6.49 -8.78 24.91
C GLN A 112 6.04 -8.23 23.55
N ALA A 113 5.63 -6.96 23.47
CA ALA A 113 5.23 -6.33 22.23
C ALA A 113 6.41 -6.26 21.22
N ASN A 114 7.62 -5.99 21.72
CA ASN A 114 8.82 -5.97 20.88
C ASN A 114 9.21 -7.38 20.40
N ILE A 115 9.11 -8.40 21.26
CA ILE A 115 9.35 -9.80 20.90
C ILE A 115 8.35 -10.26 19.82
N LEU A 116 7.07 -9.95 19.98
CA LEU A 116 6.03 -10.27 18.98
C LEU A 116 6.32 -9.63 17.61
N LYS A 117 6.74 -8.37 17.59
CA LYS A 117 7.17 -7.69 16.36
C LYS A 117 8.36 -8.38 15.69
N GLN A 118 9.34 -8.84 16.45
CA GLN A 118 10.48 -9.58 15.88
C GLN A 118 10.06 -10.95 15.32
N VAL A 119 9.27 -11.72 16.08
CA VAL A 119 8.83 -13.07 15.65
C VAL A 119 7.96 -13.02 14.40
N THR A 120 7.09 -12.00 14.28
CA THR A 120 6.26 -11.79 13.09
C THR A 120 7.11 -11.44 11.88
N ASN A 121 8.02 -10.48 12.00
CA ASN A 121 8.98 -10.14 10.94
C ASN A 121 9.82 -11.34 10.49
N SER A 122 10.31 -12.18 11.42
CA SER A 122 11.11 -13.36 11.07
C SER A 122 10.31 -14.42 10.30
N LYS A 123 9.03 -14.63 10.63
CA LYS A 123 8.17 -15.56 9.90
C LYS A 123 7.82 -15.06 8.50
N GLU A 124 7.52 -13.76 8.36
CA GLU A 124 7.25 -13.14 7.07
C GLU A 124 8.47 -13.16 6.16
N GLN A 125 9.66 -12.84 6.67
CA GLN A 125 10.90 -12.87 5.91
C GLN A 125 11.23 -14.27 5.39
N LYS A 126 11.07 -15.32 6.21
CA LYS A 126 11.32 -16.70 5.78
C LYS A 126 10.36 -17.13 4.65
N HIS A 127 9.07 -16.84 4.79
CA HIS A 127 8.07 -17.17 3.77
C HIS A 127 8.32 -16.39 2.46
N ILE A 128 8.72 -15.12 2.55
CA ILE A 128 9.08 -14.31 1.38
C ILE A 128 10.30 -14.89 0.67
N GLU A 129 11.32 -15.34 1.41
CA GLU A 129 12.54 -15.90 0.82
C GLU A 129 12.27 -17.23 0.10
N GLU A 130 11.46 -18.10 0.71
CA GLU A 130 11.00 -19.35 0.06
C GLU A 130 10.22 -19.08 -1.23
N GLN A 131 9.37 -18.05 -1.25
CA GLN A 131 8.66 -17.66 -2.47
C GLN A 131 9.58 -17.06 -3.54
N LYS A 132 10.59 -16.27 -3.16
CA LYS A 132 11.59 -15.75 -4.09
C LYS A 132 12.40 -16.86 -4.74
N GLU A 133 12.81 -17.86 -3.96
CA GLU A 133 13.55 -19.01 -4.47
C GLU A 133 12.72 -19.79 -5.51
N MET A 134 11.43 -20.02 -5.21
CA MET A 134 10.51 -20.61 -6.19
C MET A 134 10.38 -19.76 -7.46
N PHE A 135 10.24 -18.44 -7.33
CA PHE A 135 10.10 -17.54 -8.47
C PHE A 135 11.34 -17.58 -9.38
N ASN A 136 12.53 -17.52 -8.79
CA ASN A 136 13.81 -17.62 -9.53
C ASN A 136 13.91 -18.95 -10.30
N LYS A 137 13.45 -20.05 -9.69
CA LYS A 137 13.44 -21.36 -10.34
C LYS A 137 12.49 -21.37 -11.54
N ILE A 138 11.29 -20.81 -11.40
CA ILE A 138 10.32 -20.66 -12.51
C ILE A 138 10.93 -19.84 -13.64
N GLU A 139 11.57 -18.71 -13.34
CA GLU A 139 12.18 -17.84 -14.35
C GLU A 139 13.28 -18.57 -15.15
N SER A 140 14.10 -19.39 -14.47
CA SER A 140 15.12 -20.20 -15.12
C SER A 140 14.54 -21.24 -16.08
N LEU A 141 13.43 -21.90 -15.68
CA LEU A 141 12.76 -22.90 -16.49
C LEU A 141 12.12 -22.25 -17.73
N GLN A 142 11.56 -21.07 -17.57
CA GLN A 142 10.94 -20.31 -18.65
C GLN A 142 11.96 -19.90 -19.72
N LYS A 143 13.14 -19.39 -19.29
CA LYS A 143 14.26 -19.10 -20.20
C LYS A 143 14.74 -20.34 -20.96
N SER A 144 14.81 -21.48 -20.28
CA SER A 144 15.20 -22.76 -20.91
C SER A 144 14.19 -23.18 -21.98
N LEU A 145 12.89 -23.09 -21.66
CA LEU A 145 11.81 -23.42 -22.59
C LEU A 145 11.82 -22.50 -23.82
N ASP A 146 12.02 -21.20 -23.64
CA ASP A 146 12.13 -20.24 -24.74
C ASP A 146 13.31 -20.57 -25.66
N ASN A 147 14.44 -20.97 -25.10
CA ASN A 147 15.61 -21.38 -25.87
C ASN A 147 15.33 -22.66 -26.68
N GLN A 148 14.65 -23.65 -26.09
CA GLN A 148 14.22 -24.85 -26.81
C GLN A 148 13.25 -24.50 -27.94
N GLY A 149 12.30 -23.59 -27.72
CA GLY A 149 11.38 -23.10 -28.75
C GLY A 149 12.10 -22.47 -29.93
N LYS A 150 13.08 -21.58 -29.67
CA LYS A 150 13.93 -20.98 -30.72
C LYS A 150 14.72 -22.02 -31.52
N TYR A 151 15.24 -23.04 -30.84
CA TYR A 151 15.96 -24.13 -31.50
C TYR A 151 15.03 -24.91 -32.45
N LEU A 152 13.84 -25.28 -31.99
CA LEU A 152 12.85 -25.96 -32.82
C LEU A 152 12.43 -25.11 -34.03
N GLN A 153 12.20 -23.80 -33.83
CA GLN A 153 11.90 -22.87 -34.93
C GLN A 153 13.00 -22.89 -36.00
N THR A 154 14.27 -22.94 -35.57
CA THR A 154 15.43 -22.97 -36.46
C THR A 154 15.49 -24.29 -37.24
N LEU A 155 15.16 -25.41 -36.59
CA LEU A 155 15.09 -26.71 -37.25
C LEU A 155 13.96 -26.77 -38.28
N CYS A 156 12.76 -26.28 -37.93
CA CYS A 156 11.64 -26.20 -38.86
C CYS A 156 12.01 -25.42 -40.12
N LYS A 157 12.65 -24.26 -39.96
CA LYS A 157 13.12 -23.45 -41.09
C LYS A 157 14.11 -24.21 -41.98
N LYS A 158 15.08 -24.91 -41.39
CA LYS A 158 16.02 -25.75 -42.16
C LYS A 158 15.33 -26.88 -42.93
N ILE A 159 14.30 -27.48 -42.34
CA ILE A 159 13.51 -28.51 -43.01
C ILE A 159 12.74 -27.91 -44.19
N ASP A 160 12.11 -26.75 -44.02
CA ASP A 160 11.40 -26.04 -45.09
C ASP A 160 12.33 -25.66 -46.24
N ASP A 161 13.54 -25.18 -45.92
CA ASP A 161 14.58 -24.84 -46.90
C ASP A 161 15.00 -26.11 -47.68
N LEU A 162 15.24 -27.24 -47.00
CA LEU A 162 15.60 -28.51 -47.64
C LEU A 162 14.47 -29.09 -48.51
N ILE A 163 13.21 -28.98 -48.06
CA ILE A 163 12.06 -29.39 -48.87
C ILE A 163 11.98 -28.54 -50.14
N SER A 164 12.23 -27.23 -50.02
CA SER A 164 12.23 -26.30 -51.16
C SER A 164 13.35 -26.61 -52.15
N GLU A 165 14.55 -26.96 -51.66
CA GLU A 165 15.71 -27.33 -52.50
C GLU A 165 15.53 -28.67 -53.22
N ASN A 166 14.87 -29.65 -52.59
CA ASN A 166 14.63 -30.97 -53.17
C ASN A 166 13.39 -31.04 -54.07
N ASN A 167 12.51 -30.03 -54.04
CA ASN A 167 11.33 -29.96 -54.89
C ASN A 167 11.70 -29.34 -56.25
N ILE A 168 12.37 -30.13 -57.10
CA ILE A 168 12.65 -29.75 -58.48
C ILE A 168 11.31 -29.59 -59.22
N PRO A 169 10.99 -28.41 -59.80
CA PRO A 169 9.79 -28.24 -60.61
C PRO A 169 9.95 -29.02 -61.92
N GLY A 170 9.58 -30.31 -61.94
CA GLY A 170 9.79 -31.12 -63.13
C GLY A 170 9.52 -32.62 -63.07
N GLN A 171 9.18 -33.23 -61.93
CA GLN A 171 8.70 -34.62 -61.94
C GLN A 171 7.24 -34.65 -62.41
N LYS A 172 7.05 -34.56 -63.73
CA LYS A 172 5.81 -35.00 -64.39
C LYS A 172 5.53 -36.42 -63.92
N LYS A 173 4.36 -36.67 -63.34
CA LYS A 173 3.76 -38.01 -63.33
C LYS A 173 3.76 -38.51 -64.78
N VAL A 174 4.58 -39.50 -65.06
CA VAL A 174 4.52 -40.27 -66.31
C VAL A 174 3.70 -41.52 -66.00
N GLY A 175 2.57 -41.67 -66.70
CA GLY A 175 1.82 -42.92 -66.81
C GLY A 175 0.92 -43.23 -65.63
#